data_AF-A0A7J9A0X3-F1
#
_entry.id   AF-A0A7J9A0X3-F1
#
_cell.length_a   1.000
_cell.length_b   1.000
_cell.length_c   1.000
_cell.angle_alpha   90.00
_cell.angle_beta   90.00
_cell.angle_gamma   90.00
#
_symmetry.space_group_name_H-M   'P 1'
#
loop_
_entity.id
_entity.type
_entity.pdbx_description
1 polymer ?
#
loop_
_entity_poly.entity_id
_entity_poly.type
_entity_poly.pdbx_seq_one_letter_code
_entity_poly.pdbx_strand_id
1 'polypeptide(L)'
;MDRRQRIAIFTTASLPWMTGTAINPLFRAAYLAKGGDRKITLVIPWLSLKDQKLVYPDNAMFGSPWEQESYIGQWLERRIAFIPDFGICFYPGKFAVDKRSIIPVGDILEIIPNEEADIAILEEPEHLTWFHHGKRWKTKFRLHILAVDAADGEEKSTRGEENRIPRLSKLSAATQDYPRSIICNLHGVNPKFLEVGKKIFEQLQSRNRAFTKGAYYIGKMELAGLEIDLYGNTEDSDQVKEAGNKLKLVVRVHPGRDHADPLFHDTTDVVCTTTAEALAMGKIVICANHPSNDFFKQFSNCRTYDDGNVFIEATRNVEPVPLTDAQR
;
A
#
# COMPACT_ATOMS: atom_id res chain seq x y z
N MET A 1 -2.77 6.77 -35.69
CA MET A 1 -3.30 6.21 -34.42
C MET A 1 -2.24 6.40 -33.37
N ASP A 2 -2.62 6.90 -32.20
CA ASP A 2 -1.74 7.05 -31.04
C ASP A 2 -1.04 5.72 -30.73
N ARG A 3 0.30 5.73 -30.74
CA ARG A 3 1.17 4.55 -30.57
C ARG A 3 1.52 4.28 -29.10
N ARG A 4 1.07 5.13 -28.16
CA ARG A 4 1.34 4.95 -26.74
C ARG A 4 0.76 3.63 -26.24
N GLN A 5 1.50 2.95 -25.37
CA GLN A 5 0.97 1.80 -24.63
C GLN A 5 -0.18 2.25 -23.75
N ARG A 6 -1.27 1.46 -23.72
CA ARG A 6 -2.48 1.78 -22.94
C ARG A 6 -2.54 0.88 -21.73
N ILE A 7 -2.57 1.46 -20.54
CA ILE A 7 -2.54 0.74 -19.28
C ILE A 7 -3.76 1.13 -18.45
N ALA A 8 -4.61 0.15 -18.16
CA ALA A 8 -5.72 0.29 -17.23
C ALA A 8 -5.34 -0.32 -15.88
N ILE A 9 -5.44 0.46 -14.80
CA ILE A 9 -5.14 0.03 -13.44
C ILE A 9 -6.46 -0.12 -12.71
N PHE A 10 -6.87 -1.35 -12.42
CA PHE A 10 -8.08 -1.64 -11.66
C PHE A 10 -7.73 -1.79 -10.19
N THR A 11 -8.50 -1.14 -9.33
CA THR A 11 -8.39 -1.25 -7.88
C THR A 11 -9.77 -1.40 -7.26
N THR A 12 -9.85 -2.09 -6.13
CA THR A 12 -11.06 -2.29 -5.33
C THR A 12 -11.36 -1.15 -4.37
N ALA A 13 -10.47 -0.17 -4.20
CA ALA A 13 -10.68 0.95 -3.30
C ALA A 13 -10.33 2.28 -3.96
N SER A 14 -10.89 3.37 -3.43
CA SER A 14 -10.57 4.73 -3.87
C SER A 14 -10.69 5.71 -2.72
N LEU A 15 -9.99 6.84 -2.86
CA LEU A 15 -10.14 7.94 -1.91
C LEU A 15 -11.60 8.41 -1.87
N PRO A 16 -12.09 8.83 -0.69
CA PRO A 16 -11.35 9.12 0.55
C PRO A 16 -11.16 7.92 1.48
N TRP A 17 -11.42 6.69 1.05
CA TRP A 17 -11.07 5.53 1.86
C TRP A 17 -9.55 5.34 1.85
N MET A 18 -8.89 5.76 2.93
CA MET A 18 -7.42 5.84 3.03
C MET A 18 -6.77 4.47 3.26
N THR A 19 -6.92 3.56 2.31
CA THR A 19 -6.26 2.24 2.31
C THR A 19 -5.09 2.20 1.32
N GLY A 20 -4.16 1.27 1.50
CA GLY A 20 -3.09 1.04 0.53
C GLY A 20 -3.65 0.75 -0.87
N THR A 21 -4.72 -0.03 -0.93
CA THR A 21 -5.45 -0.35 -2.16
C THR A 21 -6.06 0.88 -2.84
N ALA A 22 -6.38 1.95 -2.12
CA ALA A 22 -6.83 3.21 -2.72
C ALA A 22 -5.66 4.12 -3.15
N ILE A 23 -4.64 4.23 -2.29
CA ILE A 23 -3.55 5.20 -2.42
C ILE A 23 -2.48 4.72 -3.41
N ASN A 24 -2.07 3.46 -3.31
CA ASN A 24 -0.98 2.92 -4.11
C ASN A 24 -1.30 2.90 -5.61
N PRO A 25 -2.51 2.48 -6.05
CA PRO A 25 -2.85 2.50 -7.47
C PRO A 25 -2.99 3.92 -8.02
N LEU A 26 -3.42 4.88 -7.18
CA LEU A 26 -3.47 6.30 -7.54
C LEU A 26 -2.06 6.87 -7.81
N PHE A 27 -1.11 6.65 -6.89
CA PHE A 27 0.28 7.05 -7.14
C PHE A 27 0.88 6.31 -8.32
N ARG A 28 0.61 5.00 -8.46
CA ARG A 28 1.06 4.23 -9.62
C ARG A 28 0.57 4.85 -10.93
N ALA A 29 -0.70 5.22 -11.01
CA ALA A 29 -1.27 5.88 -12.17
C ALA A 29 -0.53 7.20 -12.49
N ALA A 30 -0.36 8.05 -11.47
CA ALA A 30 0.33 9.33 -11.61
C ALA A 30 1.79 9.18 -12.09
N TYR A 31 2.56 8.27 -11.50
CA TYR A 31 3.97 8.09 -11.84
C TYR A 31 4.18 7.37 -13.17
N LEU A 32 3.32 6.42 -13.54
CA LEU A 32 3.36 5.80 -14.87
C LEU A 32 3.01 6.79 -15.98
N ALA A 33 2.14 7.77 -15.68
CA ALA A 33 1.76 8.82 -16.63
C ALA A 33 2.84 9.90 -16.82
N LYS A 34 3.74 10.07 -15.84
CA LYS A 34 4.75 11.15 -15.81
C LYS A 34 5.61 11.25 -17.08
N GLY A 35 5.88 10.13 -17.75
CA GLY A 35 6.71 10.08 -18.96
C GLY A 35 6.00 10.48 -20.25
N GLY A 36 4.65 10.54 -20.27
CA GLY A 36 3.84 10.83 -21.46
C GLY A 36 3.93 9.78 -22.59
N ASP A 37 4.72 8.73 -22.42
CA ASP A 37 4.92 7.60 -23.35
C ASP A 37 3.77 6.59 -23.29
N ARG A 38 2.96 6.65 -22.24
CA ARG A 38 1.85 5.74 -21.94
C ARG A 38 0.57 6.52 -21.72
N LYS A 39 -0.55 5.95 -22.15
CA LYS A 39 -1.88 6.42 -21.79
C LYS A 39 -2.36 5.60 -20.60
N ILE A 40 -2.54 6.25 -19.46
CA ILE A 40 -2.90 5.59 -18.20
C ILE A 40 -4.36 5.88 -17.86
N THR A 41 -5.09 4.85 -17.44
CA THR A 41 -6.45 4.96 -16.91
C THR A 41 -6.52 4.26 -15.56
N LEU A 42 -6.84 5.00 -14.50
CA LEU A 42 -7.16 4.44 -13.20
C LEU A 42 -8.65 4.10 -13.15
N VAL A 43 -8.98 2.85 -12.87
CA VAL A 43 -10.34 2.31 -12.85
C VAL A 43 -10.72 1.98 -11.41
N ILE A 44 -11.61 2.79 -10.84
CA ILE A 44 -11.94 2.79 -9.40
C ILE A 44 -13.43 2.51 -9.15
N PRO A 45 -13.81 2.02 -7.96
CA PRO A 45 -15.21 1.77 -7.64
C PRO A 45 -15.99 3.07 -7.43
N TRP A 46 -17.21 3.11 -7.96
CA TRP A 46 -18.25 4.06 -7.59
C TRP A 46 -19.25 3.40 -6.65
N LEU A 47 -19.44 3.99 -5.48
CA LEU A 47 -20.31 3.47 -4.43
C LEU A 47 -21.62 4.24 -4.34
N SER A 48 -22.70 3.55 -3.96
CA SER A 48 -23.95 4.20 -3.59
C SER A 48 -23.76 5.10 -2.36
N LEU A 49 -24.56 6.17 -2.21
CA LEU A 49 -24.47 7.05 -1.03
C LEU A 49 -24.57 6.29 0.31
N LYS A 50 -25.35 5.20 0.34
CA LYS A 50 -25.45 4.32 1.52
C LYS A 50 -24.11 3.67 1.85
N ASP A 51 -23.41 3.17 0.85
CA ASP A 51 -22.12 2.49 1.03
C ASP A 51 -20.99 3.50 1.26
N GLN A 52 -21.03 4.67 0.61
CA GLN A 52 -20.09 5.77 0.88
C GLN A 52 -20.11 6.15 2.37
N LYS A 53 -21.30 6.26 2.98
CA LYS A 53 -21.45 6.57 4.41
C LYS A 53 -20.84 5.51 5.34
N LEU A 54 -20.73 4.26 4.89
CA LEU A 54 -20.14 3.17 5.67
C LEU A 54 -18.61 3.14 5.55
N VAL A 55 -18.08 3.60 4.43
CA VAL A 55 -16.69 3.38 4.03
C VAL A 55 -15.84 4.64 4.17
N TYR A 56 -16.40 5.79 3.77
CA TYR A 56 -15.65 7.04 3.70
C TYR A 56 -15.58 7.72 5.08
N PRO A 57 -14.39 8.21 5.48
CA PRO A 57 -14.20 8.88 6.75
C PRO A 57 -14.91 10.24 6.76
N ASP A 58 -15.07 10.80 7.96
CA ASP A 58 -15.52 12.18 8.19
C ASP A 58 -16.86 12.56 7.52
N ASN A 59 -17.73 11.56 7.28
CA ASN A 59 -18.99 11.70 6.54
C ASN A 59 -18.81 12.24 5.11
N ALA A 60 -17.63 12.04 4.49
CA ALA A 60 -17.41 12.40 3.11
C ALA A 60 -18.38 11.63 2.20
N MET A 61 -19.05 12.35 1.30
CA MET A 61 -19.98 11.79 0.33
C MET A 61 -19.88 12.61 -0.96
N PHE A 62 -20.04 11.93 -2.09
CA PHE A 62 -20.02 12.50 -3.43
C PHE A 62 -21.35 12.16 -4.10
N GLY A 63 -22.03 13.18 -4.61
CA GLY A 63 -23.25 13.04 -5.39
C GLY A 63 -22.98 12.57 -6.82
N SER A 64 -21.75 12.74 -7.31
CA SER A 64 -21.34 12.34 -8.65
C SER A 64 -19.89 11.84 -8.72
N PRO A 65 -19.56 10.98 -9.71
CA PRO A 65 -18.17 10.55 -9.94
C PRO A 65 -17.21 11.73 -10.18
N TRP A 66 -17.67 12.79 -10.82
CA TRP A 66 -16.87 14.00 -11.08
C TRP A 66 -16.45 14.72 -9.79
N GLU A 67 -17.34 14.79 -8.79
CA GLU A 67 -16.98 15.37 -7.48
C GLU A 67 -15.88 14.55 -6.78
N GLN A 68 -15.98 13.22 -6.85
CA GLN A 68 -14.97 12.32 -6.29
C GLN A 68 -13.64 12.42 -7.05
N GLU A 69 -13.67 12.49 -8.38
CA GLU A 69 -12.50 12.72 -9.22
C GLU A 69 -11.81 14.04 -8.89
N SER A 70 -12.57 15.13 -8.73
CA SER A 70 -12.04 16.44 -8.32
C SER A 70 -11.38 16.39 -6.94
N TYR A 71 -12.00 15.68 -5.99
CA TYR A 71 -11.42 15.45 -4.67
C TYR A 71 -10.09 14.68 -4.76
N ILE A 72 -10.05 13.59 -5.53
CA ILE A 72 -8.84 12.78 -5.77
C ILE A 72 -7.74 13.64 -6.40
N GLY A 73 -8.07 14.43 -7.41
CA GLY A 73 -7.14 15.33 -8.09
C GLY A 73 -6.52 16.34 -7.11
N GLN A 74 -7.34 17.06 -6.36
CA GLN A 74 -6.86 18.02 -5.35
C GLN A 74 -6.04 17.36 -4.24
N TRP A 75 -6.42 16.14 -3.83
CA TRP A 75 -5.65 15.38 -2.84
C TRP A 75 -4.28 14.99 -3.41
N LEU A 76 -4.21 14.55 -4.67
CA LEU A 76 -2.98 14.13 -5.33
C LEU A 76 -2.04 15.31 -5.60
N GLU A 77 -2.57 16.43 -6.12
CA GLU A 77 -1.80 17.65 -6.44
C GLU A 77 -1.00 18.18 -5.25
N ARG A 78 -1.52 18.04 -4.02
CA ARG A 78 -0.81 18.46 -2.80
C ARG A 78 0.39 17.57 -2.46
N ARG A 79 0.55 16.42 -3.12
CA ARG A 79 1.51 15.36 -2.74
C ARG A 79 2.58 15.09 -3.79
N ILE A 80 2.31 15.38 -5.05
CA ILE A 80 3.26 15.21 -6.14
C ILE A 80 3.79 16.56 -6.65
N ALA A 81 5.04 16.57 -7.10
CA ALA A 81 5.72 17.77 -7.60
C ALA A 81 5.58 17.96 -9.13
N PHE A 82 4.61 17.29 -9.74
CA PHE A 82 4.37 17.32 -11.19
C PHE A 82 2.86 17.23 -11.47
N ILE A 83 2.45 17.66 -12.66
CA ILE A 83 1.06 17.56 -13.10
C ILE A 83 0.84 16.13 -13.61
N PRO A 84 -0.07 15.35 -13.01
CA PRO A 84 -0.37 14.00 -13.48
C PRO A 84 -1.23 14.05 -14.76
N ASP A 85 -0.92 13.19 -15.74
CA ASP A 85 -1.67 13.08 -17.01
C ASP A 85 -2.24 11.66 -17.18
N PHE A 86 -3.27 11.32 -16.39
CA PHE A 86 -4.00 10.05 -16.49
C PHE A 86 -5.51 10.28 -16.37
N GLY A 87 -6.30 9.39 -16.95
CA GLY A 87 -7.75 9.42 -16.82
C GLY A 87 -8.25 8.61 -15.62
N ILE A 88 -9.36 9.01 -15.02
CA ILE A 88 -10.07 8.21 -14.03
C ILE A 88 -11.37 7.70 -14.66
N CYS A 89 -11.65 6.41 -14.48
CA CYS A 89 -12.92 5.81 -14.86
C CYS A 89 -13.51 5.08 -13.66
N PHE A 90 -14.84 5.08 -13.58
CA PHE A 90 -15.57 4.52 -12.46
C PHE A 90 -16.32 3.26 -12.89
N TYR A 91 -16.22 2.21 -12.09
CA TYR A 91 -17.03 1.01 -12.24
C TYR A 91 -18.04 0.88 -11.09
N PRO A 92 -19.21 0.27 -11.28
CA PRO A 92 -20.17 0.08 -10.19
C PRO A 92 -19.61 -0.85 -9.10
N GLY A 93 -19.51 -0.35 -7.86
CA GLY A 93 -19.03 -1.12 -6.70
C GLY A 93 -20.09 -1.19 -5.60
N LYS A 94 -19.99 -2.23 -4.77
CA LYS A 94 -20.82 -2.39 -3.57
C LYS A 94 -19.97 -2.76 -2.37
N PHE A 95 -20.21 -2.12 -1.23
CA PHE A 95 -19.54 -2.50 0.01
C PHE A 95 -20.21 -3.74 0.62
N ALA A 96 -19.46 -4.85 0.72
CA ALA A 96 -19.87 -6.08 1.35
C ALA A 96 -19.48 -6.04 2.84
N VAL A 97 -20.44 -5.72 3.71
CA VAL A 97 -20.22 -5.54 5.15
C VAL A 97 -19.62 -6.78 5.82
N ASP A 98 -20.06 -7.97 5.43
CA ASP A 98 -19.56 -9.26 5.94
C ASP A 98 -18.10 -9.52 5.57
N LYS A 99 -17.63 -8.94 4.46
CA LYS A 99 -16.26 -9.08 3.95
C LYS A 99 -15.39 -7.86 4.24
N ARG A 100 -16.00 -6.80 4.77
CA ARG A 100 -15.39 -5.47 4.93
C ARG A 100 -14.63 -5.00 3.68
N SER A 101 -15.16 -5.34 2.50
CA SER A 101 -14.49 -5.16 1.21
C SER A 101 -15.46 -4.61 0.18
N ILE A 102 -14.96 -3.83 -0.79
CA ILE A 102 -15.74 -3.40 -1.95
C ILE A 102 -15.64 -4.46 -3.04
N ILE A 103 -16.80 -4.86 -3.56
CA ILE A 103 -16.92 -5.88 -4.61
C ILE A 103 -17.44 -5.22 -5.90
N PRO A 104 -16.83 -5.53 -7.06
CA PRO A 104 -17.38 -5.16 -8.36
C PRO A 104 -18.81 -5.64 -8.61
N VAL A 105 -19.62 -4.80 -9.27
CA VAL A 105 -20.98 -5.13 -9.69
C VAL A 105 -21.08 -5.07 -11.21
N GLY A 106 -21.33 -6.22 -11.84
CA GLY A 106 -21.45 -6.36 -13.30
C GLY A 106 -20.12 -6.64 -14.00
N ASP A 107 -20.09 -6.49 -15.34
CA ASP A 107 -18.86 -6.63 -16.13
C ASP A 107 -18.07 -5.32 -16.13
N ILE A 108 -17.16 -5.18 -15.16
CA ILE A 108 -16.32 -3.99 -15.03
C ILE A 108 -15.30 -3.84 -16.17
N LEU A 109 -15.14 -4.84 -17.04
CA LEU A 109 -14.26 -4.75 -18.20
C LEU A 109 -14.85 -3.91 -19.33
N GLU A 110 -16.15 -3.62 -19.28
CA GLU A 110 -16.82 -2.73 -20.25
C GLU A 110 -16.41 -1.27 -20.08
N ILE A 111 -15.88 -0.90 -18.90
CA ILE A 111 -15.39 0.45 -18.61
C ILE A 111 -14.25 0.85 -19.55
N ILE A 112 -13.43 -0.11 -19.98
CA ILE A 112 -12.35 0.12 -20.93
C ILE A 112 -12.81 -0.32 -22.33
N PRO A 113 -12.86 0.56 -23.35
CA PRO A 113 -13.18 0.16 -24.72
C PRO A 113 -12.21 -0.89 -25.25
N ASN A 114 -12.66 -1.75 -26.17
CA ASN A 114 -11.83 -2.85 -26.68
C ASN A 114 -10.55 -2.35 -27.37
N GLU A 115 -10.63 -1.20 -28.02
CA GLU A 115 -9.53 -0.53 -28.72
C GLU A 115 -8.51 0.06 -27.75
N GLU A 116 -8.88 0.23 -26.48
CA GLU A 116 -8.01 0.73 -25.41
C GLU A 116 -7.45 -0.38 -24.52
N ALA A 117 -7.98 -1.60 -24.62
CA ALA A 117 -7.68 -2.72 -23.73
C ALA A 117 -6.38 -3.46 -24.08
N ASP A 118 -5.25 -2.78 -23.88
CA ASP A 118 -3.92 -3.37 -24.10
C ASP A 118 -3.38 -4.08 -22.85
N ILE A 119 -3.09 -3.31 -21.79
CA ILE A 119 -2.51 -3.82 -20.55
C ILE A 119 -3.47 -3.53 -19.38
N ALA A 120 -3.76 -4.54 -18.56
CA ALA A 120 -4.43 -4.37 -17.26
C ALA A 120 -3.44 -4.56 -16.11
N ILE A 121 -3.52 -3.74 -15.07
CA ILE A 121 -2.90 -3.96 -13.76
C ILE A 121 -4.04 -4.16 -12.77
N LEU A 122 -4.06 -5.28 -12.05
CA LEU A 122 -5.12 -5.62 -11.09
C LEU A 122 -4.55 -5.53 -9.68
N GLU A 123 -5.06 -4.61 -8.89
CA GLU A 123 -4.73 -4.42 -7.47
C GLU A 123 -5.83 -5.12 -6.66
N GLU A 124 -5.44 -6.09 -5.81
CA GLU A 124 -6.33 -7.10 -5.19
C GLU A 124 -7.14 -7.91 -6.23
N PRO A 125 -6.46 -8.67 -7.13
CA PRO A 125 -7.13 -9.41 -8.19
C PRO A 125 -8.16 -10.42 -7.65
N GLU A 126 -7.98 -10.97 -6.46
CA GLU A 126 -8.95 -11.82 -5.78
C GLU A 126 -10.31 -11.11 -5.60
N HIS A 127 -10.32 -9.88 -5.08
CA HIS A 127 -11.54 -9.11 -4.88
C HIS A 127 -12.15 -8.66 -6.21
N LEU A 128 -11.30 -8.32 -7.19
CA LEU A 128 -11.74 -7.98 -8.55
C LEU A 128 -12.34 -9.18 -9.29
N THR A 129 -12.06 -10.42 -8.87
CA THR A 129 -12.47 -11.64 -9.59
C THR A 129 -13.44 -12.55 -8.85
N TRP A 130 -13.65 -12.40 -7.53
CA TRP A 130 -14.53 -13.28 -6.73
C TRP A 130 -15.94 -13.48 -7.29
N PHE A 131 -16.56 -12.41 -7.78
CA PHE A 131 -17.92 -12.42 -8.32
C PHE A 131 -17.96 -11.89 -9.75
N HIS A 132 -16.88 -12.12 -10.51
CA HIS A 132 -16.79 -11.63 -11.88
C HIS A 132 -17.67 -12.46 -12.81
N HIS A 133 -18.73 -11.83 -13.31
CA HIS A 133 -19.69 -12.46 -14.24
C HIS A 133 -19.48 -12.02 -15.70
N GLY A 134 -18.46 -11.19 -15.96
CA GLY A 134 -18.17 -10.59 -17.25
C GLY A 134 -17.24 -11.40 -18.15
N LYS A 135 -16.73 -10.75 -19.20
CA LYS A 135 -15.71 -11.33 -20.09
C LYS A 135 -14.47 -11.76 -19.32
N ARG A 136 -13.78 -12.80 -19.76
CA ARG A 136 -12.50 -13.17 -19.15
C ARG A 136 -11.47 -12.05 -19.37
N TRP A 137 -10.78 -11.61 -18.31
CA TRP A 137 -9.70 -10.62 -18.38
C TRP A 137 -8.67 -10.95 -19.48
N LYS A 138 -8.32 -12.23 -19.62
CA LYS A 138 -7.38 -12.76 -20.64
C LYS A 138 -7.88 -12.63 -22.08
N THR A 139 -9.19 -12.52 -22.28
CA THR A 139 -9.80 -12.30 -23.60
C THR A 139 -9.88 -10.80 -23.91
N LYS A 140 -10.06 -9.97 -22.89
CA LYS A 140 -10.19 -8.51 -23.04
C LYS A 140 -8.84 -7.82 -23.22
N PHE A 141 -7.86 -8.14 -22.39
CA PHE A 141 -6.56 -7.47 -22.36
C PHE A 141 -5.47 -8.39 -22.92
N ARG A 142 -4.56 -7.81 -23.71
CA ARG A 142 -3.41 -8.52 -24.28
C ARG A 142 -2.42 -8.96 -23.20
N LEU A 143 -2.22 -8.12 -22.19
CA LEU A 143 -1.38 -8.39 -21.02
C LEU A 143 -2.14 -8.03 -19.75
N HIS A 144 -1.97 -8.80 -18.68
CA HIS A 144 -2.49 -8.48 -17.35
C HIS A 144 -1.41 -8.71 -16.31
N ILE A 145 -1.13 -7.69 -15.49
CA ILE A 145 -0.23 -7.77 -14.34
C ILE A 145 -1.11 -7.85 -13.11
N LEU A 146 -0.85 -8.83 -12.26
CA LEU A 146 -1.56 -9.04 -11.02
C LEU A 146 -0.67 -8.52 -9.89
N ALA A 147 -1.17 -7.57 -9.10
CA ALA A 147 -0.56 -7.05 -7.89
C ALA A 147 -1.36 -7.55 -6.69
N VAL A 148 -0.76 -8.44 -5.91
CA VAL A 148 -1.40 -9.11 -4.78
C VAL A 148 -0.88 -8.51 -3.49
N ASP A 149 -1.76 -7.88 -2.72
CA ASP A 149 -1.51 -7.39 -1.37
C ASP A 149 -1.64 -8.53 -0.35
N ALA A 150 -0.69 -8.62 0.58
CA ALA A 150 -0.64 -9.70 1.56
C ALA A 150 -1.42 -9.38 2.84
N ALA A 151 -2.66 -8.92 2.71
CA ALA A 151 -3.48 -8.55 3.85
C ALA A 151 -4.13 -9.76 4.54
N ASP A 152 -4.43 -10.84 3.82
CA ASP A 152 -5.15 -11.98 4.38
C ASP A 152 -4.29 -13.25 4.41
N GLY A 153 -3.86 -13.65 5.61
CA GLY A 153 -3.23 -14.94 5.90
C GLY A 153 -4.19 -16.15 5.81
N GLU A 154 -5.27 -16.05 5.04
CA GLU A 154 -6.13 -17.20 4.75
C GLU A 154 -5.79 -17.80 3.40
N GLU A 155 -5.38 -19.07 3.43
CA GLU A 155 -5.19 -19.96 2.29
C GLU A 155 -6.48 -20.10 1.47
N LYS A 156 -6.79 -19.12 0.61
CA LYS A 156 -7.95 -19.18 -0.29
C LYS A 156 -7.53 -19.73 -1.65
N SER A 157 -7.67 -21.04 -1.78
CA SER A 157 -7.48 -21.79 -3.03
C SER A 157 -8.29 -21.14 -4.17
N THR A 158 -7.60 -20.50 -5.12
CA THR A 158 -8.17 -20.22 -6.44
C THR A 158 -7.56 -21.21 -7.43
N ARG A 159 -8.32 -22.26 -7.77
CA ARG A 159 -7.97 -23.17 -8.87
C ARG A 159 -8.19 -22.44 -10.19
N GLY A 160 -7.13 -21.90 -10.78
CA GLY A 160 -7.13 -21.31 -12.11
C GLY A 160 -6.11 -22.00 -13.01
N GLU A 161 -6.60 -22.74 -14.01
CA GLU A 161 -5.83 -23.54 -14.95
C GLU A 161 -4.73 -22.77 -15.70
N GLU A 162 -3.63 -23.49 -15.89
CA GLU A 162 -2.48 -23.17 -16.73
C GLU A 162 -2.91 -22.88 -18.16
N ASN A 163 -2.56 -21.70 -18.67
CA ASN A 163 -1.74 -21.55 -19.87
C ASN A 163 -1.65 -20.06 -20.26
N ARG A 164 -0.41 -19.60 -20.49
CA ARG A 164 0.04 -18.25 -20.92
C ARG A 164 -0.25 -17.09 -19.96
N ILE A 165 0.40 -17.08 -18.79
CA ILE A 165 0.31 -15.98 -17.81
C ILE A 165 1.62 -15.16 -17.84
N PRO A 166 1.58 -13.82 -18.00
CA PRO A 166 2.75 -12.96 -17.77
C PRO A 166 3.20 -12.97 -16.30
N ARG A 167 4.45 -12.56 -16.01
CA ARG A 167 5.04 -12.67 -14.65
C ARG A 167 4.11 -12.08 -13.58
N LEU A 168 3.65 -12.92 -12.65
CA LEU A 168 2.92 -12.49 -11.45
C LEU A 168 3.90 -11.79 -10.51
N SER A 169 3.54 -10.63 -9.98
CA SER A 169 4.36 -9.93 -8.99
C SER A 169 3.60 -9.87 -7.66
N LYS A 170 4.14 -10.56 -6.65
CA LYS A 170 3.58 -10.65 -5.30
C LYS A 170 4.27 -9.62 -4.43
N LEU A 171 3.53 -8.93 -3.56
CA LEU A 171 4.15 -8.02 -2.59
C LEU A 171 4.73 -8.78 -1.39
N SER A 172 4.32 -10.04 -1.20
CA SER A 172 4.82 -10.88 -0.10
C SER A 172 4.76 -12.37 -0.42
N ALA A 173 5.59 -13.16 0.28
CA ALA A 173 5.61 -14.61 0.19
C ALA A 173 4.49 -15.30 0.98
N ALA A 174 3.72 -14.56 1.79
CA ALA A 174 2.59 -15.12 2.56
C ALA A 174 1.37 -15.47 1.69
N THR A 175 1.36 -15.01 0.45
CA THR A 175 0.32 -15.33 -0.53
C THR A 175 0.64 -16.66 -1.23
N GLN A 176 -0.40 -17.35 -1.72
CA GLN A 176 -0.29 -18.63 -2.42
C GLN A 176 0.89 -18.66 -3.41
N ASP A 177 1.56 -19.80 -3.50
CA ASP A 177 2.60 -20.00 -4.50
C ASP A 177 2.01 -20.16 -5.89
N TYR A 178 2.43 -19.27 -6.78
CA TYR A 178 2.05 -19.29 -8.18
C TYR A 178 3.29 -19.55 -9.05
N PRO A 179 3.19 -20.46 -10.04
CA PRO A 179 4.26 -20.68 -11.00
C PRO A 179 4.66 -19.39 -11.72
N ARG A 180 5.98 -19.14 -11.85
CA ARG A 180 6.53 -17.93 -12.50
C ARG A 180 6.14 -16.60 -11.83
N SER A 181 5.90 -16.63 -10.52
CA SER A 181 5.75 -15.43 -9.71
C SER A 181 7.10 -14.89 -9.22
N ILE A 182 7.18 -13.57 -9.02
CA ILE A 182 8.30 -12.90 -8.35
C ILE A 182 7.75 -12.18 -7.12
N ILE A 183 8.53 -12.12 -6.05
CA ILE A 183 8.22 -11.26 -4.90
C ILE A 183 9.01 -9.98 -5.06
N CYS A 184 8.32 -8.84 -5.12
CA CYS A 184 8.98 -7.54 -5.20
C CYS A 184 8.07 -6.43 -4.68
N ASN A 185 8.68 -5.37 -4.13
CA ASN A 185 7.96 -4.13 -3.87
C ASN A 185 7.64 -3.41 -5.19
N LEU A 186 6.44 -3.65 -5.72
CA LEU A 186 5.97 -3.03 -6.97
C LEU A 186 5.61 -1.56 -6.82
N HIS A 187 5.29 -1.11 -5.61
CA HIS A 187 4.88 0.28 -5.37
C HIS A 187 6.08 1.23 -5.39
N GLY A 188 7.28 0.70 -5.19
CA GLY A 188 8.46 1.50 -4.96
C GLY A 188 8.31 2.29 -3.66
N VAL A 189 9.04 3.39 -3.56
CA VAL A 189 8.96 4.32 -2.44
C VAL A 189 8.91 5.74 -2.99
N ASN A 190 8.12 6.62 -2.37
CA ASN A 190 8.10 8.04 -2.77
C ASN A 190 9.52 8.61 -2.66
N PRO A 191 10.04 9.30 -3.71
CA PRO A 191 11.40 9.85 -3.70
C PRO A 191 11.72 10.74 -2.49
N LYS A 192 10.72 11.39 -1.89
CA LYS A 192 10.89 12.18 -0.66
C LYS A 192 11.49 11.35 0.48
N PHE A 193 11.12 10.08 0.63
CA PHE A 193 11.69 9.23 1.69
C PHE A 193 13.15 8.86 1.42
N LEU A 194 13.52 8.67 0.15
CA LEU A 194 14.92 8.48 -0.25
C LEU A 194 15.74 9.76 0.01
N GLU A 195 15.16 10.94 -0.25
CA GLU A 195 15.79 12.23 0.09
C GLU A 195 15.97 12.41 1.59
N VAL A 196 14.99 12.02 2.41
CA VAL A 196 15.09 12.02 3.88
C VAL A 196 16.24 11.10 4.31
N GLY A 197 16.28 9.86 3.82
CA GLY A 197 17.36 8.92 4.11
C GLY A 197 18.74 9.46 3.73
N LYS A 198 18.84 10.14 2.58
CA LYS A 198 20.09 10.80 2.15
C LYS A 198 20.51 11.94 3.09
N LYS A 199 19.58 12.81 3.51
CA LYS A 199 19.86 13.91 4.44
C LYS A 199 20.31 13.39 5.81
N ILE A 200 19.65 12.37 6.33
CA ILE A 200 20.02 11.72 7.59
C ILE A 200 21.44 11.14 7.48
N PHE A 201 21.77 10.51 6.35
CA PHE A 201 23.11 9.99 6.10
C PHE A 201 24.19 11.10 6.09
N GLU A 202 23.93 12.23 5.42
CA GLU A 202 24.83 13.39 5.42
C GLU A 202 25.06 13.94 6.85
N GLN A 203 24.03 13.89 7.72
CA GLN A 203 24.14 14.28 9.12
C GLN A 203 24.94 13.29 9.97
N LEU A 204 24.80 11.98 9.73
CA LEU A 204 25.62 10.95 10.40
C LEU A 204 27.10 11.08 10.07
N GLN A 205 27.44 11.36 8.80
CA GLN A 205 28.81 11.58 8.33
C GLN A 205 29.47 12.81 8.99
N SER A 206 28.67 13.81 9.38
CA SER A 206 29.14 15.02 10.06
C SER A 206 29.21 14.90 11.60
N ARG A 207 29.07 13.70 12.18
CA ARG A 207 29.12 13.39 13.62
C ARG A 207 28.04 14.07 14.48
N ASN A 208 26.98 14.59 13.87
CA ASN A 208 25.80 15.02 14.62
C ASN A 208 24.90 13.81 14.93
N ARG A 209 24.24 13.80 16.10
CA ARG A 209 23.20 12.79 16.41
C ARG A 209 22.06 12.94 15.39
N ALA A 210 21.98 12.06 14.41
CA ALA A 210 20.97 12.12 13.36
C ALA A 210 19.65 11.45 13.74
N PHE A 211 19.67 10.53 14.72
CA PHE A 211 18.48 9.84 15.21
C PHE A 211 18.22 10.16 16.69
N THR A 212 16.95 10.41 17.02
CA THR A 212 16.46 10.39 18.40
C THR A 212 16.06 8.95 18.75
N LYS A 213 16.21 8.55 20.02
CA LYS A 213 15.74 7.23 20.49
C LYS A 213 14.21 7.25 20.58
N GLY A 214 13.54 6.89 19.49
CA GLY A 214 12.09 6.68 19.41
C GLY A 214 11.79 5.50 18.49
N ALA A 215 10.72 4.76 18.78
CA ALA A 215 10.29 3.63 17.96
C ALA A 215 8.83 3.83 17.54
N TYR A 216 8.54 3.53 16.27
CA TYR A 216 7.18 3.41 15.75
C TYR A 216 6.84 1.92 15.65
N TYR A 217 5.65 1.54 16.12
CA TYR A 217 5.26 0.14 16.27
C TYR A 217 3.89 -0.12 15.63
N ILE A 218 3.78 -1.26 14.94
CA ILE A 218 2.53 -1.81 14.43
C ILE A 218 2.40 -3.23 15.00
N GLY A 219 1.54 -3.41 16.00
CA GLY A 219 1.30 -4.71 16.63
C GLY A 219 0.91 -4.60 18.11
N LYS A 220 0.97 -5.73 18.84
CA LYS A 220 0.67 -5.85 20.28
C LYS A 220 1.93 -6.33 21.02
N MET A 221 2.48 -5.63 22.04
CA MET A 221 3.60 -6.18 22.85
C MET A 221 3.99 -5.39 24.12
N GLU A 222 4.83 -6.04 24.95
CA GLU A 222 5.54 -5.55 26.14
C GLU A 222 6.91 -4.92 25.80
N LEU A 223 7.13 -3.66 26.20
CA LEU A 223 8.36 -2.90 25.94
C LEU A 223 8.72 -1.99 27.13
N ALA A 224 9.26 -2.53 28.22
CA ALA A 224 9.59 -1.71 29.39
C ALA A 224 10.68 -0.64 29.07
N GLY A 225 10.35 0.64 29.27
CA GLY A 225 11.31 1.75 29.18
C GLY A 225 11.39 2.48 27.84
N LEU A 226 10.49 2.21 26.88
CA LEU A 226 10.36 2.97 25.63
C LEU A 226 9.09 3.83 25.62
N GLU A 227 9.18 5.01 25.02
CA GLU A 227 7.99 5.77 24.59
C GLU A 227 7.52 5.23 23.24
N ILE A 228 6.24 4.89 23.14
CA ILE A 228 5.64 4.29 21.95
C ILE A 228 4.57 5.24 21.42
N ASP A 229 4.74 5.70 20.20
CA ASP A 229 3.70 6.40 19.46
C ASP A 229 3.05 5.42 18.47
N LEU A 230 1.74 5.18 18.65
CA LEU A 230 0.94 4.32 17.79
C LEU A 230 0.03 5.19 16.95
N TYR A 231 0.05 4.99 15.64
CA TYR A 231 -0.81 5.70 14.69
C TYR A 231 -1.66 4.68 13.95
N GLY A 232 -2.97 4.91 13.92
CA GLY A 232 -3.90 4.03 13.22
C GLY A 232 -5.29 4.05 13.83
N ASN A 233 -6.30 3.92 12.98
CA ASN A 233 -7.69 3.74 13.40
C ASN A 233 -8.03 2.26 13.24
N THR A 234 -7.95 1.51 14.33
CA THR A 234 -8.31 0.09 14.34
C THR A 234 -9.40 -0.17 15.37
N GLU A 235 -10.19 -1.21 15.15
CA GLU A 235 -11.21 -1.65 16.11
C GLU A 235 -10.62 -2.09 17.46
N ASP A 236 -9.32 -2.37 17.51
CA ASP A 236 -8.59 -2.78 18.70
C ASP A 236 -7.89 -1.62 19.44
N SER A 237 -8.02 -0.37 18.96
CA SER A 237 -7.30 0.77 19.54
C SER A 237 -7.53 0.95 21.05
N ASP A 238 -8.73 0.62 21.56
CA ASP A 238 -9.02 0.68 23.00
C ASP A 238 -8.35 -0.45 23.79
N GLN A 239 -8.31 -1.67 23.23
CA GLN A 239 -7.60 -2.80 23.84
C GLN A 239 -6.09 -2.54 23.93
N VAL A 240 -5.53 -1.89 22.91
CA VAL A 240 -4.10 -1.53 22.87
C VAL A 240 -3.76 -0.49 23.95
N LYS A 241 -4.60 0.53 24.13
CA LYS A 241 -4.47 1.50 25.24
C LYS A 241 -4.54 0.81 26.60
N GLU A 242 -5.50 -0.09 26.79
CA GLU A 242 -5.67 -0.83 28.04
C GLU A 242 -4.44 -1.71 28.36
N ALA A 243 -3.91 -2.40 27.35
CA ALA A 243 -2.70 -3.20 27.48
C ALA A 243 -1.48 -2.34 27.85
N GLY A 244 -1.27 -1.20 27.17
CA GLY A 244 -0.18 -0.27 27.48
C GLY A 244 -0.23 0.24 28.93
N ASN A 245 -1.43 0.58 29.42
CA ASN A 245 -1.64 1.02 30.81
C ASN A 245 -1.29 -0.07 31.83
N LYS A 246 -1.71 -1.33 31.60
CA LYS A 246 -1.38 -2.47 32.48
C LYS A 246 0.12 -2.70 32.58
N LEU A 247 0.84 -2.48 31.48
CA LEU A 247 2.27 -2.68 31.36
C LEU A 247 3.10 -1.46 31.80
N LYS A 248 2.43 -0.38 32.26
CA LYS A 248 3.06 0.90 32.64
C LYS A 248 3.94 1.48 31.53
N LEU A 249 3.53 1.28 30.28
CA LEU A 249 4.19 1.83 29.10
C LEU A 249 3.61 3.20 28.76
N VAL A 250 4.46 4.12 28.30
CA VAL A 250 4.00 5.39 27.74
C VAL A 250 3.59 5.12 26.30
N VAL A 251 2.33 4.74 26.10
CA VAL A 251 1.73 4.53 24.77
C VAL A 251 0.85 5.72 24.42
N ARG A 252 1.26 6.49 23.41
CA ARG A 252 0.48 7.58 22.83
C ARG A 252 -0.21 7.09 21.57
N VAL A 253 -1.53 6.96 21.62
CA VAL A 253 -2.33 6.52 20.46
C VAL A 253 -2.89 7.73 19.74
N HIS A 254 -2.56 7.84 18.46
CA HIS A 254 -2.96 8.91 17.56
C HIS A 254 -3.89 8.36 16.47
N PRO A 255 -4.84 9.17 15.97
CA PRO A 255 -5.66 8.77 14.83
C PRO A 255 -4.80 8.49 13.61
N GLY A 256 -5.33 7.68 12.67
CA GLY A 256 -4.72 7.54 11.35
C GLY A 256 -4.51 8.90 10.70
N ARG A 257 -3.32 9.15 10.17
CA ARG A 257 -2.94 10.43 9.58
C ARG A 257 -2.32 10.23 8.20
N ASP A 258 -2.33 11.31 7.43
CA ASP A 258 -1.84 11.33 6.06
C ASP A 258 -0.31 11.33 5.98
N HIS A 259 0.25 10.63 4.99
CA HIS A 259 1.70 10.46 4.78
C HIS A 259 2.44 11.77 4.50
N ALA A 260 1.71 12.81 4.09
CA ALA A 260 2.26 14.12 3.81
C ALA A 260 2.13 15.11 4.99
N ASP A 261 1.59 14.70 6.15
CA ASP A 261 1.55 15.57 7.33
C ASP A 261 3.00 15.83 7.82
N PRO A 262 3.40 17.10 8.04
CA PRO A 262 4.77 17.45 8.47
C PRO A 262 5.24 16.76 9.75
N LEU A 263 4.31 16.32 10.60
CA LEU A 263 4.59 15.50 11.77
C LEU A 263 5.23 14.15 11.39
N PHE A 264 4.99 13.69 10.16
CA PHE A 264 5.48 12.45 9.56
C PHE A 264 6.54 12.65 8.47
N HIS A 265 7.26 13.77 8.47
CA HIS A 265 8.54 13.85 7.75
C HIS A 265 9.57 12.78 8.19
N ASP A 266 9.17 11.86 9.07
CA ASP A 266 9.93 10.72 9.55
C ASP A 266 9.21 9.35 9.62
N THR A 267 7.96 9.06 9.22
CA THR A 267 7.46 7.64 9.17
C THR A 267 6.03 7.56 8.64
N THR A 268 5.74 6.64 7.71
CA THR A 268 4.41 6.50 7.07
C THR A 268 3.98 5.03 6.91
N ASP A 269 2.68 4.79 6.66
CA ASP A 269 1.95 3.52 6.92
C ASP A 269 1.20 2.94 5.70
N VAL A 270 1.43 1.68 5.33
CA VAL A 270 0.45 0.60 5.09
C VAL A 270 1.25 -0.63 4.64
N VAL A 271 1.34 -1.62 5.53
CA VAL A 271 1.64 -3.08 5.50
C VAL A 271 2.60 -3.69 4.45
N CYS A 272 2.93 -3.03 3.34
CA CYS A 272 4.13 -3.32 2.54
C CYS A 272 4.93 -2.03 2.25
N THR A 273 4.28 -0.86 2.18
CA THR A 273 4.98 0.41 1.99
C THR A 273 5.62 0.92 3.28
N THR A 274 5.02 0.74 4.46
CA THR A 274 5.60 1.20 5.75
C THR A 274 7.04 0.73 5.92
N THR A 275 7.26 -0.57 5.70
CA THR A 275 8.57 -1.18 5.86
C THR A 275 9.52 -0.68 4.79
N ALA A 276 9.09 -0.61 3.53
CA ALA A 276 9.91 -0.09 2.44
C ALA A 276 10.28 1.40 2.64
N GLU A 277 9.33 2.23 3.07
CA GLU A 277 9.49 3.66 3.34
C GLU A 277 10.42 3.89 4.53
N ALA A 278 10.22 3.17 5.63
CA ALA A 278 11.11 3.22 6.79
C ALA A 278 12.55 2.82 6.41
N LEU A 279 12.71 1.75 5.64
CA LEU A 279 14.02 1.32 5.14
C LEU A 279 14.64 2.38 4.21
N ALA A 280 13.85 2.98 3.31
CA ALA A 280 14.30 4.06 2.42
C ALA A 280 14.77 5.31 3.17
N MET A 281 14.14 5.62 4.30
CA MET A 281 14.59 6.67 5.23
C MET A 281 15.83 6.26 6.05
N GLY A 282 16.33 5.03 5.88
CA GLY A 282 17.48 4.51 6.63
C GLY A 282 17.15 4.09 8.06
N LYS A 283 15.87 3.83 8.38
CA LYS A 283 15.46 3.40 9.72
C LYS A 283 15.67 1.91 9.91
N ILE A 284 15.81 1.51 11.17
CA ILE A 284 15.75 0.10 11.56
C ILE A 284 14.29 -0.33 11.56
N VAL A 285 13.98 -1.40 10.86
CA VAL A 285 12.70 -2.08 10.91
C VAL A 285 12.86 -3.39 11.68
N ILE A 286 11.98 -3.62 12.65
CA ILE A 286 11.90 -4.88 13.38
C ILE A 286 10.51 -5.46 13.10
N CYS A 287 10.46 -6.62 12.45
CA CYS A 287 9.20 -7.27 12.05
C CYS A 287 9.22 -8.76 12.37
N ALA A 288 8.05 -9.39 12.44
CA ALA A 288 7.99 -10.83 12.70
C ALA A 288 8.70 -11.62 11.60
N ASN A 289 9.37 -12.71 11.96
CA ASN A 289 9.93 -13.67 11.02
C ASN A 289 8.80 -14.46 10.35
N HIS A 290 8.19 -13.83 9.35
CA HIS A 290 7.01 -14.33 8.66
C HIS A 290 7.22 -14.18 7.15
N PRO A 291 6.68 -15.09 6.30
CA PRO A 291 6.82 -15.01 4.84
C PRO A 291 6.41 -13.66 4.24
N SER A 292 5.51 -12.93 4.90
CA SER A 292 5.12 -11.58 4.45
C SER A 292 6.25 -10.56 4.49
N ASN A 293 7.28 -10.80 5.30
CA ASN A 293 8.41 -9.90 5.47
C ASN A 293 9.68 -10.39 4.75
N ASP A 294 9.63 -11.53 4.05
CA ASP A 294 10.80 -12.16 3.43
C ASP A 294 11.54 -11.24 2.46
N PHE A 295 10.79 -10.43 1.69
CA PHE A 295 11.39 -9.43 0.80
C PHE A 295 12.27 -8.45 1.58
N PHE A 296 11.89 -8.07 2.80
CA PHE A 296 12.63 -7.06 3.56
C PHE A 296 13.87 -7.60 4.25
N LYS A 297 13.99 -8.92 4.44
CA LYS A 297 15.18 -9.56 5.06
C LYS A 297 16.48 -9.30 4.30
N GLN A 298 16.40 -8.88 3.04
CA GLN A 298 17.58 -8.51 2.23
C GLN A 298 18.21 -7.16 2.65
N PHE A 299 17.49 -6.34 3.43
CA PHE A 299 17.98 -5.04 3.89
C PHE A 299 18.66 -5.18 5.25
N SER A 300 19.87 -4.64 5.40
CA SER A 300 20.66 -4.72 6.65
C SER A 300 19.96 -4.08 7.84
N ASN A 301 19.07 -3.13 7.58
CA ASN A 301 18.27 -2.46 8.60
C ASN A 301 16.96 -3.18 8.93
N CYS A 302 16.62 -4.26 8.22
CA CYS A 302 15.48 -5.10 8.55
C CYS A 302 15.93 -6.24 9.47
N ARG A 303 15.27 -6.38 10.61
CA ARG A 303 15.52 -7.40 11.61
C ARG A 303 14.25 -8.19 11.83
N THR A 304 14.39 -9.50 11.90
CA THR A 304 13.26 -10.39 12.13
C THR A 304 13.35 -11.05 13.49
N TYR A 305 12.20 -11.31 14.11
CA TYR A 305 12.11 -12.03 15.38
C TYR A 305 11.11 -13.18 15.28
N ASP A 306 11.46 -14.30 15.93
CA ASP A 306 10.58 -15.47 16.07
C ASP A 306 9.80 -15.46 17.40
N ASP A 307 10.37 -14.78 18.41
CA ASP A 307 9.80 -14.69 19.76
C ASP A 307 10.12 -13.34 20.42
N GLY A 308 9.54 -13.14 21.62
CA GLY A 308 9.70 -11.90 22.38
C GLY A 308 11.12 -11.61 22.85
N ASN A 309 11.95 -12.63 23.13
CA ASN A 309 13.33 -12.42 23.55
C ASN A 309 14.17 -11.91 22.39
N VAL A 310 14.03 -12.53 21.22
CA VAL A 310 14.71 -12.10 19.98
C VAL A 310 14.26 -10.69 19.59
N PHE A 311 12.98 -10.35 19.77
CA PHE A 311 12.49 -8.98 19.57
C PHE A 311 13.19 -7.98 20.50
N ILE A 312 13.26 -8.27 21.80
CA ILE A 312 13.92 -7.38 22.77
C ILE A 312 15.39 -7.20 22.40
N GLU A 313 16.09 -8.26 21.99
CA GLU A 313 17.46 -8.16 21.50
C GLU A 313 17.55 -7.29 20.23
N ALA A 314 16.65 -7.49 19.28
CA ALA A 314 16.60 -6.73 18.03
C ALA A 314 16.40 -5.22 18.26
N THR A 315 15.72 -4.83 19.36
CA THR A 315 15.49 -3.42 19.76
C THR A 315 16.66 -2.75 20.48
N ARG A 316 17.66 -3.50 20.97
CA ARG A 316 18.75 -2.96 21.82
C ARG A 316 19.98 -2.53 21.01
N ASN A 317 20.47 -1.31 21.30
CA ASN A 317 21.81 -0.79 20.98
C ASN A 317 22.27 -0.93 19.52
N VAL A 318 21.52 -0.36 18.58
CA VAL A 318 21.84 -0.49 17.16
C VAL A 318 21.80 0.86 16.48
N GLU A 319 22.86 1.15 15.75
CA GLU A 319 22.94 2.29 14.86
C GLU A 319 22.47 1.85 13.45
N PRO A 320 21.52 2.56 12.83
CA PRO A 320 21.09 2.26 11.46
C PRO A 320 22.25 2.35 10.47
N VAL A 321 22.28 1.43 9.50
CA VAL A 321 23.26 1.40 8.42
C VAL A 321 22.66 2.06 7.17
N PRO A 322 23.39 2.91 6.43
CA PRO A 322 22.88 3.50 5.20
C PRO A 322 22.58 2.44 4.14
N LEU A 323 21.52 2.64 3.35
CA LEU A 323 21.24 1.78 2.19
C LEU A 323 22.34 1.92 1.14
N THR A 324 22.80 0.78 0.63
CA THR A 324 23.70 0.71 -0.53
C THR A 324 23.01 1.24 -1.79
N ASP A 325 23.79 1.62 -2.81
CA ASP A 325 23.23 2.08 -4.09
C ASP A 325 22.34 1.02 -4.76
N ALA A 326 22.61 -0.28 -4.53
CA ALA A 326 21.80 -1.37 -5.05
C ALA A 326 20.48 -1.58 -4.30
N GLN A 327 20.37 -1.08 -3.06
CA GLN A 327 19.17 -1.16 -2.24
C GLN A 327 18.25 0.07 -2.39
N ARG A 328 18.76 1.18 -2.95
CA ARG A 328 18.00 2.41 -3.22
C ARG A 328 17.24 2.31 -4.53
#